data_AF-A0A353F8B6-F1
#
_entry.id   AF-A0A353F8B6-F1
#
_cell.length_a   1.000
_cell.length_b   1.000
_cell.length_c   1.000
_cell.angle_alpha   90.00
_cell.angle_beta   90.00
_cell.angle_gamma   90.00
#
_symmetry.space_group_name_H-M   'P 1'
#
loop_
_entity.id
_entity.type
_entity.pdbx_description
1 polymer ?
#
loop_
_entity_poly.entity_id
_entity_poly.type
_entity_poly.pdbx_seq_one_letter_code
_entity_poly.pdbx_strand_id
1 'polypeptide(L)'
;MADFEETIGYSEVKDRFTSRFGFIPEGFVHLGKNLYSFLNKRLFVHYGNSGNNHFYGVEHNSKIRLVCNEVPATVKIFKSIRIHGTGKPSKIVLKTSHPYPQETDIFPDEMKVIEGDIYAPILNDKFSPNVNGSEYQKMLSGDPMRSKRLEIEITYNHLTPFELRGLTIGYIRSPGHP
;
A
#
# COMPACT_ATOMS: atom_id res chain seq x y z
N MET A 1 -13.39 -15.94 -7.00
CA MET A 1 -12.02 -15.70 -6.53
C MET A 1 -11.12 -16.03 -7.71
N ALA A 2 -10.30 -15.09 -8.18
CA ALA A 2 -9.25 -15.45 -9.12
C ALA A 2 -8.17 -16.18 -8.31
N ASP A 3 -7.90 -17.44 -8.63
CA ASP A 3 -6.76 -18.16 -8.07
C ASP A 3 -5.49 -17.44 -8.53
N PHE A 4 -4.79 -16.84 -7.57
CA PHE A 4 -3.46 -16.31 -7.82
C PHE A 4 -2.50 -17.49 -7.82
N GLU A 5 -1.89 -17.71 -8.97
CA GLU A 5 -0.79 -18.64 -9.15
C GLU A 5 0.44 -18.13 -8.38
N GLU A 6 0.78 -18.78 -7.26
CA GLU A 6 1.85 -18.36 -6.35
C GLU A 6 2.86 -19.50 -6.11
N THR A 7 4.15 -19.15 -5.99
CA THR A 7 5.19 -20.07 -5.52
C THR A 7 5.33 -19.94 -4.00
N ILE A 8 5.34 -21.05 -3.28
CA ILE A 8 5.59 -21.09 -1.84
C ILE A 8 6.98 -21.68 -1.54
N GLY A 9 7.75 -21.00 -0.71
CA GLY A 9 9.05 -21.47 -0.24
C GLY A 9 8.92 -22.27 1.05
N TYR A 10 9.37 -23.52 1.04
CA TYR A 10 9.52 -24.36 2.24
C TYR A 10 10.97 -24.35 2.72
N SER A 11 11.18 -24.21 4.02
CA SER A 11 12.49 -24.35 4.64
C SER A 11 12.55 -25.67 5.39
N GLU A 12 13.36 -26.60 4.90
CA GLU A 12 13.59 -27.89 5.56
C GLU A 12 14.20 -27.73 6.94
N VAL A 13 15.18 -26.83 7.10
CA VAL A 13 15.83 -26.55 8.40
C VAL A 13 14.85 -26.04 9.45
N LYS A 14 13.84 -25.26 9.04
CA LYS A 14 12.82 -24.69 9.94
C LYS A 14 11.53 -25.51 10.00
N ASP A 15 11.45 -26.56 9.18
CA ASP A 15 10.29 -27.43 8.96
C ASP A 15 8.97 -26.64 8.77
N ARG A 16 9.00 -25.63 7.90
CA ARG A 16 7.83 -24.78 7.62
C ARG A 16 7.95 -23.98 6.33
N PHE A 17 6.80 -23.53 5.82
CA PHE A 17 6.74 -22.50 4.78
C PHE A 17 7.24 -21.15 5.30
N THR A 18 8.16 -20.52 4.57
CA THR A 18 8.80 -19.26 4.98
C THR A 18 8.49 -18.08 4.07
N SER A 19 8.14 -18.33 2.81
CA SER A 19 8.05 -17.29 1.79
C SER A 19 6.93 -17.56 0.80
N ARG A 20 6.38 -16.49 0.23
CA ARG A 20 5.44 -16.51 -0.91
C ARG A 20 5.98 -15.61 -2.01
N PHE A 21 5.89 -16.07 -3.25
CA PHE A 21 6.32 -15.33 -4.43
C PHE A 21 5.17 -15.26 -5.43
N GLY A 22 4.91 -14.07 -5.97
CA GLY A 22 3.83 -13.84 -6.96
C GLY A 22 4.21 -14.22 -8.39
N PHE A 23 5.09 -15.22 -8.56
CA PHE A 23 5.54 -15.69 -9.86
C PHE A 23 5.76 -17.21 -9.83
N ILE A 24 5.60 -17.85 -10.99
CA ILE A 24 5.81 -19.30 -11.17
C ILE A 24 6.85 -19.51 -12.26
N PRO A 25 8.11 -19.78 -11.91
CA PRO A 25 9.10 -20.22 -12.87
C PRO A 25 8.98 -21.74 -13.12
N GLU A 26 9.64 -22.22 -14.17
CA GLU A 26 9.78 -23.64 -14.49
C GLU A 26 10.62 -24.39 -13.45
N GLY A 27 11.52 -23.68 -12.77
CA GLY A 27 12.35 -24.23 -11.71
C GLY A 27 13.30 -23.21 -11.11
N PHE A 28 13.90 -23.58 -9.99
CA PHE A 28 14.92 -22.80 -9.30
C PHE A 28 16.20 -23.61 -9.13
N VAL A 29 17.34 -22.92 -9.18
CA VAL A 29 18.64 -23.45 -8.77
C VAL A 29 19.40 -22.36 -8.03
N HIS A 30 20.15 -22.72 -7.00
CA HIS A 30 21.05 -21.77 -6.34
C HIS A 30 22.50 -22.14 -6.67
N LEU A 31 23.33 -21.13 -6.84
CA LEU A 31 24.78 -21.30 -7.01
C LEU A 31 25.49 -20.22 -6.20
N GLY A 32 26.19 -20.64 -5.15
CA GLY A 32 26.82 -19.73 -4.20
C GLY A 32 25.77 -18.84 -3.51
N LYS A 33 25.89 -17.52 -3.71
CA LYS A 33 24.99 -16.52 -3.11
C LYS A 33 23.79 -16.16 -3.99
N ASN A 34 23.77 -16.63 -5.23
CA ASN A 34 22.77 -16.24 -6.21
C ASN A 34 21.69 -17.33 -6.33
N LEU A 35 20.45 -16.88 -6.36
CA LEU A 35 19.31 -17.72 -6.72
C LEU A 35 18.98 -17.47 -8.19
N TYR A 36 18.81 -18.53 -8.94
CA TYR A 36 18.44 -18.51 -10.34
C TYR A 36 17.09 -19.18 -10.55
N SER A 37 16.34 -18.68 -11.53
CA SER A 37 15.10 -19.28 -11.98
C SER A 37 15.07 -19.42 -13.50
N PHE A 38 14.37 -20.44 -13.97
CA PHE A 38 14.15 -20.68 -15.39
C PHE A 38 12.72 -20.29 -15.75
N LEU A 39 12.55 -19.48 -16.79
CA LEU A 39 11.23 -19.18 -17.34
C LEU A 39 11.33 -18.95 -18.85
N ASN A 40 10.48 -19.61 -19.63
CA ASN A 40 10.46 -19.51 -21.09
C ASN A 40 11.84 -19.79 -21.71
N LYS A 41 12.53 -20.82 -21.21
CA LYS A 41 13.89 -21.21 -21.65
C LYS A 41 14.96 -20.13 -21.42
N ARG A 42 14.70 -19.14 -20.56
CA ARG A 42 15.66 -18.10 -20.17
C ARG A 42 16.02 -18.22 -18.70
N LEU A 43 17.28 -17.90 -18.38
CA LEU A 43 17.80 -17.84 -17.03
C LEU A 43 17.61 -16.43 -16.46
N PHE A 44 17.06 -16.34 -15.25
CA PHE A 44 16.92 -15.10 -14.51
C PHE A 44 17.67 -15.20 -13.18
N VAL A 45 18.33 -14.12 -12.81
CA VAL A 45 19.08 -14.01 -11.54
C VAL A 45 18.24 -13.19 -10.56
N HIS A 46 17.96 -13.76 -9.40
CA HIS A 46 17.30 -13.07 -8.30
C HIS A 46 18.34 -12.34 -7.44
N TYR A 47 17.92 -11.25 -6.79
CA TYR A 47 18.76 -10.43 -5.91
C TYR A 47 19.97 -9.78 -6.61
N GLY A 48 19.87 -9.50 -7.91
CA GLY A 48 20.86 -8.79 -8.70
C GLY A 48 20.63 -7.27 -8.79
N ASN A 49 21.36 -6.61 -9.69
CA ASN A 49 21.30 -5.16 -9.90
C ASN A 49 20.17 -4.69 -10.84
N SER A 50 19.31 -5.60 -11.31
CA SER A 50 18.08 -5.24 -12.02
C SER A 50 17.11 -4.64 -11.00
N GLY A 51 16.74 -3.36 -11.17
CA GLY A 51 15.97 -2.57 -10.19
C GLY A 51 14.84 -3.32 -9.47
N ASN A 52 14.47 -2.83 -8.29
CA ASN A 52 13.51 -3.51 -7.42
C ASN A 52 12.17 -3.74 -8.13
N ASN A 53 11.49 -4.84 -7.78
CA ASN A 53 10.22 -5.29 -8.35
C ASN A 53 10.22 -5.59 -9.85
N HIS A 54 11.38 -5.78 -10.46
CA HIS A 54 11.48 -6.26 -11.83
C HIS A 54 11.63 -7.78 -11.84
N PHE A 55 10.60 -8.48 -12.31
CA PHE A 55 10.58 -9.94 -12.39
C PHE A 55 10.30 -10.38 -13.83
N TYR A 56 11.19 -11.20 -14.39
CA TYR A 56 10.99 -11.82 -15.70
C TYR A 56 10.74 -10.85 -16.87
N GLY A 57 11.31 -9.64 -16.82
CA GLY A 57 11.09 -8.61 -17.85
C GLY A 57 9.89 -7.70 -17.59
N VAL A 58 9.15 -7.93 -16.50
CA VAL A 58 7.96 -7.17 -16.12
C VAL A 58 8.23 -6.36 -14.86
N GLU A 59 7.87 -5.10 -14.89
CA GLU A 59 7.92 -4.21 -13.72
C GLU A 59 6.62 -4.33 -12.92
N HIS A 60 6.75 -4.49 -11.61
CA HIS A 60 5.63 -4.59 -10.69
C HIS A 60 5.62 -3.45 -9.69
N ASN A 61 4.43 -3.06 -9.24
CA ASN A 61 4.29 -2.08 -8.17
C ASN A 61 4.51 -2.72 -6.80
N SER A 62 5.24 -2.02 -5.93
CA SER A 62 5.29 -2.33 -4.50
C SER A 62 3.99 -1.89 -3.85
N LYS A 63 3.35 -2.78 -3.09
CA LYS A 63 2.12 -2.45 -2.34
C LYS A 63 2.27 -2.77 -0.87
N ILE A 64 1.88 -1.83 -0.03
CA ILE A 64 1.84 -1.98 1.42
C ILE A 64 0.40 -1.77 1.86
N ARG A 65 -0.16 -2.78 2.54
CA ARG A 65 -1.51 -2.71 3.12
C ARG A 65 -1.42 -2.73 4.63
N LEU A 66 -2.11 -1.80 5.26
CA LEU A 66 -2.11 -1.64 6.72
C LEU A 66 -3.47 -1.17 7.20
N VAL A 67 -3.75 -1.43 8.48
CA VAL A 67 -5.00 -1.05 9.14
C VAL A 67 -4.66 -0.21 10.36
N CYS A 68 -5.19 1.01 10.41
CA CYS A 68 -5.14 1.86 11.59
C CYS A 68 -6.42 1.68 12.41
N ASN A 69 -6.32 1.26 13.67
CA ASN A 69 -7.45 1.09 14.57
C ASN A 69 -7.24 1.68 15.98
N GLU A 70 -6.26 2.58 16.16
CA GLU A 70 -5.88 3.12 17.47
C GLU A 70 -7.11 3.56 18.29
N VAL A 71 -7.28 3.17 19.56
CA VAL A 71 -8.53 3.41 20.32
C VAL A 71 -9.80 2.93 19.56
N PRO A 72 -10.05 1.61 19.46
CA PRO A 72 -11.11 1.05 18.62
C PRO A 72 -12.55 1.48 19.01
N ALA A 73 -12.76 1.85 20.27
CA ALA A 73 -14.07 2.25 20.77
C ALA A 73 -14.55 3.60 20.18
N THR A 74 -13.62 4.48 19.78
CA THR A 74 -13.94 5.85 19.38
C THR A 74 -13.96 6.00 17.86
N VAL A 75 -15.04 6.59 17.36
CA VAL A 75 -15.16 7.03 15.97
C VAL A 75 -14.26 8.23 15.74
N LYS A 76 -13.47 8.18 14.66
CA LYS A 76 -12.49 9.19 14.30
C LYS A 76 -12.86 9.83 12.98
N ILE A 77 -12.45 11.08 12.80
CA ILE A 77 -12.41 11.73 11.50
C ILE A 77 -10.95 11.85 11.11
N PHE A 78 -10.56 11.13 10.06
CA PHE A 78 -9.18 11.11 9.57
C PHE A 78 -8.88 12.39 8.79
N LYS A 79 -7.71 12.99 9.02
CA LYS A 79 -7.34 14.32 8.52
C LYS A 79 -6.06 14.35 7.73
N SER A 80 -5.09 13.53 8.10
CA SER A 80 -3.80 13.52 7.42
C SER A 80 -3.08 12.19 7.57
N ILE A 81 -2.17 11.96 6.65
CA ILE A 81 -1.22 10.87 6.65
C ILE A 81 0.18 11.47 6.57
N ARG A 82 1.09 10.95 7.40
CA ARG A 82 2.51 11.25 7.36
C ARG A 82 3.29 9.96 7.25
N ILE A 83 4.10 9.86 6.21
CA ILE A 83 4.99 8.72 5.95
C ILE A 83 6.40 9.13 6.36
N HIS A 84 6.95 8.39 7.32
CA HIS A 84 8.34 8.52 7.73
C HIS A 84 9.18 7.62 6.84
N GLY A 85 9.89 8.19 5.87
CA GLY A 85 10.54 7.38 4.86
C GLY A 85 11.07 8.17 3.67
N THR A 86 11.56 7.45 2.68
CA THR A 86 12.06 8.01 1.42
C THR A 86 11.17 7.55 0.26
N GLY A 87 11.14 8.34 -0.81
CA GLY A 87 10.34 8.05 -2.00
C GLY A 87 8.85 8.38 -1.83
N LYS A 88 8.30 9.22 -2.71
CA LYS A 88 6.87 9.52 -2.72
C LYS A 88 6.05 8.34 -3.25
N PRO A 89 5.02 7.85 -2.54
CA PRO A 89 4.10 6.87 -3.11
C PRO A 89 3.49 7.36 -4.43
N SER A 90 3.25 6.45 -5.36
CA SER A 90 2.55 6.75 -6.61
C SER A 90 1.04 6.89 -6.44
N LYS A 91 0.48 6.20 -5.43
CA LYS A 91 -0.93 6.33 -5.03
C LYS A 91 -1.11 5.84 -3.61
N ILE A 92 -1.93 6.52 -2.82
CA ILE A 92 -2.47 5.99 -1.57
C ILE A 92 -3.98 5.88 -1.70
N VAL A 93 -4.53 4.73 -1.35
CA VAL A 93 -5.98 4.50 -1.28
C VAL A 93 -6.33 4.30 0.19
N LEU A 94 -7.29 5.07 0.70
CA LEU A 94 -7.76 4.95 2.07
C LEU A 94 -9.24 4.60 2.05
N LYS A 95 -9.62 3.56 2.81
CA LYS A 95 -10.98 3.03 2.86
C LYS A 95 -11.47 2.92 4.29
N THR A 96 -12.75 3.17 4.47
CA THR A 96 -13.47 2.83 5.70
C THR A 96 -14.63 1.91 5.35
N SER A 97 -14.95 0.99 6.25
CA SER A 97 -16.00 -0.01 6.03
C SER A 97 -17.17 0.09 7.01
N HIS A 98 -17.05 0.88 8.08
CA HIS A 98 -18.10 1.06 9.09
C HIS A 98 -18.07 2.49 9.65
N PRO A 99 -19.23 3.17 9.82
CA PRO A 99 -20.60 2.70 9.57
C PRO A 99 -20.98 2.64 8.08
N TYR A 100 -20.30 3.41 7.23
CA TYR A 100 -20.53 3.44 5.78
C TYR A 100 -19.23 3.16 5.03
N PRO A 101 -19.31 2.51 3.85
CA PRO A 101 -18.17 2.39 2.97
C PRO A 101 -17.81 3.78 2.43
N GLN A 102 -16.61 4.26 2.74
CA GLN A 102 -16.06 5.50 2.19
C GLN A 102 -14.69 5.21 1.60
N GLU A 103 -14.31 5.97 0.59
CA GLU A 103 -13.01 5.84 -0.05
C GLU A 103 -12.46 7.20 -0.44
N THR A 104 -11.16 7.39 -0.26
CA THR A 104 -10.46 8.55 -0.79
C THR A 104 -9.11 8.13 -1.33
N ASP A 105 -8.64 8.87 -2.33
CA ASP A 105 -7.36 8.64 -2.99
C ASP A 105 -6.43 9.82 -2.69
N ILE A 106 -5.13 9.56 -2.61
CA ILE A 106 -4.11 10.61 -2.55
C ILE A 106 -3.09 10.33 -3.65
N PHE A 107 -2.87 11.33 -4.49
CA PHE A 107 -1.93 11.31 -5.59
C PHE A 107 -0.63 12.07 -5.25
N PRO A 108 0.47 11.84 -5.99
CA PRO A 108 1.78 12.41 -5.65
C PRO A 108 1.80 13.94 -5.58
N ASP A 109 0.97 14.61 -6.37
CA ASP A 109 0.86 16.08 -6.43
C ASP A 109 0.26 16.68 -5.15
N GLU A 110 -0.52 15.89 -4.41
CA GLU A 110 -1.12 16.28 -3.13
C GLU A 110 -0.14 16.06 -1.95
N MET A 111 0.97 15.36 -2.19
CA MET A 111 1.96 15.02 -1.18
C MET A 111 3.08 16.06 -1.13
N LYS A 112 3.33 16.59 0.06
CA LYS A 112 4.42 17.54 0.32
C LYS A 112 5.49 16.89 1.20
N VAL A 113 6.75 17.12 0.85
CA VAL A 113 7.85 16.73 1.73
C VAL A 113 8.04 17.84 2.75
N ILE A 114 7.91 17.50 4.03
CA ILE A 114 8.03 18.42 5.16
C ILE A 114 8.99 17.76 6.16
N GLU A 115 10.11 18.43 6.44
CA GLU A 115 11.12 17.95 7.40
C GLU A 115 11.68 16.54 7.08
N GLY A 116 11.68 16.18 5.79
CA GLY A 116 12.12 14.86 5.32
C GLY A 116 11.05 13.77 5.37
N ASP A 117 9.88 14.06 5.95
CA ASP A 117 8.71 13.19 5.91
C ASP A 117 7.75 13.57 4.78
N ILE A 118 6.93 12.64 4.35
CA ILE A 118 5.96 12.85 3.28
C ILE A 118 4.59 13.04 3.93
N TYR A 119 4.04 14.23 3.79
CA TYR A 119 2.77 14.63 4.36
C TYR A 119 1.71 14.79 3.27
N ALA A 120 0.51 14.31 3.53
CA ALA A 120 -0.66 14.62 2.71
C ALA A 120 -1.92 14.77 3.56
N PRO A 121 -2.83 15.70 3.20
CA PRO A 121 -4.16 15.72 3.78
C PRO A 121 -4.95 14.49 3.32
N ILE A 122 -5.76 13.93 4.21
CA ILE A 122 -6.78 12.94 3.85
C ILE A 122 -8.02 13.75 3.49
N LEU A 123 -8.43 13.63 2.23
CA LEU A 123 -9.59 14.31 1.70
C LEU A 123 -10.89 13.58 2.08
N ASN A 124 -12.02 14.15 1.67
CA ASN A 124 -13.34 13.60 1.94
C ASN A 124 -13.60 12.35 1.07
N ASP A 125 -14.72 11.70 1.34
CA ASP A 125 -15.20 10.55 0.59
C ASP A 125 -15.48 10.91 -0.86
N LYS A 126 -14.79 10.24 -1.78
CA LYS A 126 -14.98 10.40 -3.22
C LYS A 126 -16.34 9.91 -3.70
N PHE A 127 -17.01 9.07 -2.90
CA PHE A 127 -18.35 8.57 -3.16
C PHE A 127 -19.43 9.27 -2.33
N SER A 128 -19.14 10.42 -1.72
CA SER A 128 -20.11 11.16 -0.91
C SER A 128 -21.42 11.39 -1.68
N PRO A 129 -22.58 10.96 -1.14
CA PRO A 129 -23.89 11.19 -1.77
C PRO A 129 -24.39 12.63 -1.55
N ASN A 130 -23.81 13.35 -0.59
CA ASN A 130 -24.25 14.68 -0.17
C ASN A 130 -23.76 15.81 -1.08
N VAL A 131 -22.83 15.50 -2.00
CA VAL A 131 -22.28 16.45 -2.95
C VAL A 131 -22.39 15.90 -4.37
N ASN A 132 -22.84 16.75 -5.29
CA ASN A 132 -22.86 16.46 -6.72
C ASN A 132 -21.54 16.87 -7.38
N GLY A 133 -21.14 16.17 -8.44
CA GLY A 133 -19.93 16.49 -9.19
C GLY A 133 -19.03 15.28 -9.40
N SER A 134 -17.83 15.53 -9.91
CA SER A 134 -16.79 14.52 -10.09
C SER A 134 -16.26 14.00 -8.75
N GLU A 135 -15.61 12.84 -8.75
CA GLU A 135 -14.98 12.26 -7.56
C GLU A 135 -14.04 13.26 -6.87
N TYR A 136 -13.23 13.99 -7.64
CA TYR A 136 -12.34 15.02 -7.10
C TYR A 136 -13.11 16.16 -6.42
N GLN A 137 -14.22 16.63 -6.99
CA GLN A 137 -15.05 17.66 -6.36
C GLN A 137 -15.64 17.17 -5.04
N LYS A 138 -16.09 15.91 -4.99
CA LYS A 138 -16.59 15.28 -3.76
C LYS A 138 -15.51 15.11 -2.71
N MET A 139 -14.28 14.79 -3.10
CA MET A 139 -13.14 14.74 -2.18
C MET A 139 -12.83 16.10 -1.54
N LEU A 140 -13.16 17.22 -2.20
CA LEU A 140 -12.94 18.56 -1.65
C LEU A 140 -14.05 19.04 -0.70
N SER A 141 -15.32 18.70 -0.96
CA SER A 141 -16.47 19.29 -0.23
C SER A 141 -17.47 18.28 0.35
N GLY A 142 -17.28 16.99 0.09
CA GLY A 142 -18.17 15.91 0.54
C GLY A 142 -18.00 15.50 1.99
N ASP A 143 -18.50 14.32 2.31
CA ASP A 143 -18.47 13.78 3.68
C ASP A 143 -17.05 13.44 4.13
N PRO A 144 -16.63 13.87 5.32
CA PRO A 144 -15.29 13.55 5.79
C PRO A 144 -15.14 12.05 6.07
N MET A 145 -13.93 11.54 5.86
CA MET A 145 -13.58 10.13 6.15
C MET A 145 -13.73 9.85 7.64
N ARG A 146 -14.78 9.11 8.03
CA ARG A 146 -15.19 8.92 9.43
C ARG A 146 -15.42 7.44 9.74
N SER A 147 -14.61 6.88 10.64
CA SER A 147 -14.72 5.48 11.05
C SER A 147 -13.93 5.18 12.33
N LYS A 148 -14.14 3.99 12.90
CA LYS A 148 -13.30 3.44 13.98
C LYS A 148 -11.95 2.92 13.46
N ARG A 149 -11.94 2.40 12.23
CA ARG A 149 -10.77 1.83 11.53
C ARG A 149 -10.57 2.47 10.15
N LEU A 150 -9.32 2.58 9.73
CA LEU A 150 -8.91 3.03 8.41
C LEU A 150 -8.04 1.96 7.76
N GLU A 151 -8.45 1.50 6.59
CA GLU A 151 -7.66 0.59 5.76
C GLU A 151 -6.88 1.43 4.76
N ILE A 152 -5.58 1.20 4.63
CA ILE A 152 -4.67 2.01 3.82
C ILE A 152 -3.90 1.07 2.89
N GLU A 153 -3.97 1.33 1.60
CA GLU A 153 -3.12 0.72 0.57
C GLU A 153 -2.19 1.78 -0.01
N ILE A 154 -0.89 1.65 0.23
CA ILE A 154 0.15 2.52 -0.33
C ILE A 154 0.79 1.77 -1.50
N THR A 155 0.82 2.42 -2.66
CA THR A 155 1.46 1.89 -3.87
C THR A 155 2.70 2.71 -4.18
N TYR A 156 3.80 2.03 -4.47
CA TYR A 156 5.04 2.61 -4.98
C TYR A 156 5.34 2.03 -6.35
N ASN A 157 5.49 2.92 -7.34
CA ASN A 157 6.01 2.58 -8.65
C ASN A 157 7.44 3.13 -8.77
N HIS A 158 8.35 2.57 -7.99
CA HIS A 158 9.76 2.97 -7.95
C HIS A 158 10.64 1.81 -8.40
N LEU A 159 11.59 2.11 -9.26
CA LEU A 159 12.67 1.18 -9.65
C LEU A 159 13.87 1.27 -8.70
N THR A 160 13.93 2.35 -7.92
CA THR A 160 14.98 2.58 -6.92
C THR A 160 14.55 2.10 -5.54
N PRO A 161 15.51 1.71 -4.67
CA PRO A 161 15.23 1.43 -3.27
C PRO A 161 14.56 2.62 -2.59
N PHE A 162 13.54 2.33 -1.78
CA PHE A 162 12.87 3.28 -0.91
C PHE A 162 12.69 2.65 0.47
N GLU A 163 12.55 3.48 1.49
CA GLU A 163 12.42 3.04 2.86
C GLU A 163 11.12 3.56 3.46
N LEU A 164 10.36 2.66 4.09
CA LEU A 164 9.24 3.02 4.96
C LEU A 164 9.63 2.69 6.41
N ARG A 165 9.85 3.72 7.22
CA ARG A 165 10.21 3.58 8.65
C ARG A 165 8.99 3.59 9.55
N GLY A 166 7.98 4.36 9.19
CA GLY A 166 6.78 4.49 10.01
C GLY A 166 5.66 5.24 9.31
N LEU A 167 4.47 5.14 9.90
CA LEU A 167 3.28 5.85 9.44
C LEU A 167 2.59 6.50 10.62
N THR A 168 2.24 7.77 10.46
CA THR A 168 1.49 8.55 11.42
C THR A 168 0.17 9.00 10.79
N ILE A 169 -0.94 8.78 11.48
CA ILE A 169 -2.27 9.18 11.02
C ILE A 169 -2.79 10.29 11.95
N GLY A 170 -3.05 11.46 11.37
CA GLY A 170 -3.73 12.55 12.07
C GLY A 170 -5.23 12.34 12.04
N TYR A 171 -5.87 12.37 13.20
CA TYR A 171 -7.33 12.30 13.33
C TYR A 171 -7.84 13.15 14.49
N ILE A 172 -9.14 13.47 14.43
CA ILE A 172 -9.87 14.05 15.56
C ILE A 172 -10.94 13.06 16.03
N ARG A 173 -11.25 13.08 17.32
CA ARG A 173 -12.39 12.31 17.85
C ARG A 173 -13.68 12.90 17.29
N SER A 174 -14.55 12.05 16.77
CA SER A 174 -15.89 12.47 16.38
C SER A 174 -16.65 12.87 17.65
N PRO A 175 -17.18 14.11 17.75
CA PRO A 175 -17.83 14.59 18.98
C PRO A 175 -19.08 13.80 19.40
N GLY A 176 -19.56 12.87 18.57
CA GLY A 176 -20.93 12.38 18.65
C GLY A 176 -21.90 13.49 18.22
N HIS A 177 -22.99 13.13 17.57
CA HIS A 177 -24.14 14.03 17.60
C HIS A 177 -24.79 13.79 18.98
N PRO A 178 -25.05 14.81 19.80
CA PRO A 178 -25.88 14.64 20.99
C PRO A 178 -27.28 14.12 20.62
#